data_AF-A0A8K9V9J8-F1
#
_entry.id   AF-A0A8K9V9J8-F1
#
_cell.length_a   1.000
_cell.length_b   1.000
_cell.length_c   1.000
_cell.angle_alpha   90.00
_cell.angle_beta   90.00
_cell.angle_gamma   90.00
#
_symmetry.space_group_name_H-M   'P 1'
#
loop_
_entity.id
_entity.type
_entity.pdbx_description
1 polymer ?
#
loop_
_entity_poly.entity_id
_entity_poly.type
_entity_poly.pdbx_seq_one_letter_code
_entity_poly.pdbx_strand_id
1 'polypeptide(L)'
;MFLGANLASVHSSEESQFLQAVVLIKTGDFPLTWIGGYDAVQANVEKDRLWFWSDGSKFDHQNWAKDEPNNYKGAREPCVQMNFGGKDAWNDELCGRRYPSVCSIRNCSIHQTIN
;
A
#
# COMPACT_ATOMS: atom_id res chain seq x y z
N MET A 1 -18.39 -11.38 -6.92
CA MET A 1 -18.95 -10.54 -5.85
C MET A 1 -17.84 -9.55 -5.48
N PHE A 2 -17.95 -8.29 -5.91
CA PHE A 2 -17.01 -7.24 -5.51
C PHE A 2 -17.48 -6.69 -4.16
N LEU A 3 -16.64 -6.76 -3.13
CA LEU A 3 -16.98 -6.35 -1.76
C LEU A 3 -17.10 -4.82 -1.56
N GLY A 4 -17.01 -4.03 -2.64
CA GLY A 4 -16.88 -2.57 -2.54
C GLY A 4 -15.60 -2.13 -1.82
N ALA A 5 -14.58 -3.00 -1.81
CA ALA A 5 -13.29 -2.79 -1.17
C ALA A 5 -12.22 -2.43 -2.20
N ASN A 6 -11.17 -1.74 -1.74
CA ASN A 6 -9.94 -1.51 -2.49
C ASN A 6 -8.77 -2.17 -1.76
N LEU A 7 -7.60 -2.24 -2.41
CA LEU A 7 -6.37 -2.54 -1.67
C LEU A 7 -6.15 -1.45 -0.61
N ALA A 8 -5.68 -1.87 0.57
CA ALA A 8 -5.63 -1.00 1.73
C ALA A 8 -4.69 0.19 1.50
N SER A 9 -5.18 1.39 1.81
CA SER A 9 -4.37 2.59 1.98
C SER A 9 -3.87 2.69 3.42
N VAL A 10 -2.80 3.47 3.62
CA VAL A 10 -2.21 3.72 4.95
C VAL A 10 -2.07 5.23 5.13
N HIS A 11 -2.55 5.74 6.26
CA HIS A 11 -2.53 7.16 6.63
C HIS A 11 -1.85 7.43 7.99
N SER A 12 -1.45 6.38 8.71
CA SER A 12 -0.70 6.52 9.94
C SER A 12 0.11 5.27 10.27
N SER A 13 1.07 5.40 11.19
CA SER A 13 1.85 4.26 11.68
C SER A 13 0.96 3.22 12.37
N GLU A 14 -0.09 3.65 13.06
CA GLU A 14 -1.06 2.77 13.72
C GLU A 14 -1.85 1.96 12.69
N GLU A 15 -2.26 2.57 11.57
CA GLU A 15 -2.88 1.84 10.45
C GLU A 15 -1.90 0.82 9.86
N SER A 16 -0.63 1.19 9.64
CA SER A 16 0.40 0.29 9.11
C SER A 16 0.59 -0.94 10.01
N GLN A 17 0.73 -0.72 11.32
CA GLN A 17 0.85 -1.78 12.32
C GLN A 17 -0.40 -2.67 12.38
N PHE A 18 -1.59 -2.08 12.26
CA PHE A 18 -2.83 -2.86 12.20
C PHE A 18 -2.87 -3.77 10.97
N LEU A 19 -2.52 -3.27 9.78
CA LEU A 19 -2.44 -4.10 8.57
C LEU A 19 -1.40 -5.22 8.73
N GLN A 20 -0.24 -4.91 9.31
CA GLN A 20 0.80 -5.90 9.58
C GLN A 20 0.30 -6.99 10.54
N ALA A 21 -0.44 -6.63 11.59
CA ALA A 21 -1.04 -7.59 12.51
C ALA A 21 -2.08 -8.49 11.82
N VAL A 22 -2.90 -7.94 10.91
CA VAL A 22 -3.85 -8.74 10.11
C VAL A 22 -3.11 -9.75 9.23
N VAL A 23 -2.02 -9.34 8.58
CA VAL A 23 -1.17 -10.23 7.78
C VAL A 23 -0.59 -11.34 8.64
N LEU A 24 -0.03 -11.01 9.81
CA LEU A 24 0.52 -11.99 10.75
C LEU A 24 -0.52 -13.02 11.19
N ILE A 25 -1.73 -12.57 11.56
CA ILE A 25 -2.81 -13.46 12.00
C ILE A 25 -3.24 -14.41 10.89
N LYS A 26 -3.23 -13.97 9.63
CA LYS A 26 -3.69 -14.78 8.49
C LYS A 26 -2.61 -15.68 7.88
N THR A 27 -1.36 -15.26 7.94
CA THR A 27 -0.25 -15.95 7.24
C THR A 27 0.73 -16.63 8.20
N GLY A 28 0.73 -16.26 9.48
CA GLY A 28 1.67 -16.75 10.50
C GLY A 28 3.03 -16.05 10.49
N ASP A 29 3.26 -15.08 9.60
CA ASP A 29 4.51 -14.32 9.46
C ASP A 29 4.24 -12.93 8.83
N PHE A 30 5.29 -12.23 8.41
CA PHE A 30 5.24 -10.96 7.69
C PHE A 30 5.71 -11.11 6.23
N PRO A 31 5.02 -11.89 5.38
CA PRO A 31 5.37 -11.95 3.97
C PRO A 31 5.24 -10.57 3.32
N LEU A 32 6.04 -10.33 2.28
CA LEU A 32 5.82 -9.22 1.35
C LEU A 32 4.36 -9.23 0.93
N THR A 33 3.69 -8.10 1.08
CA THR A 33 2.23 -8.03 0.95
C THR A 33 1.82 -6.77 0.21
N TRP A 34 0.94 -6.92 -0.77
CA TRP A 34 0.41 -5.81 -1.54
C TRP A 34 -0.53 -4.93 -0.71
N ILE A 35 -0.28 -3.62 -0.79
CA ILE A 35 -1.18 -2.55 -0.36
C ILE A 35 -1.56 -1.70 -1.58
N GLY A 36 -2.46 -0.75 -1.42
CA GLY A 36 -3.10 -0.05 -2.54
C GLY A 36 -2.27 1.04 -3.19
N GLY A 37 -0.99 1.16 -2.83
CA GLY A 37 -0.13 2.24 -3.28
C GLY A 37 0.37 1.96 -4.69
N TYR A 38 0.33 2.97 -5.55
CA TYR A 38 0.89 2.85 -6.89
C TYR A 38 1.40 4.19 -7.44
N ASP A 39 2.39 4.13 -8.34
CA ASP A 39 2.76 5.27 -9.17
C ASP A 39 2.02 5.24 -10.51
N ALA A 40 1.41 6.38 -10.88
CA ALA A 40 0.73 6.50 -12.17
C ALA A 40 1.67 7.01 -13.27
N VAL A 41 2.68 7.79 -12.88
CA VAL A 41 3.57 8.50 -13.79
C VAL A 41 4.81 7.67 -14.08
N GLN A 42 5.14 7.49 -15.36
CA GLN A 42 6.42 6.92 -15.77
C GLN A 42 7.53 7.95 -15.59
N ALA A 43 7.93 8.18 -14.34
CA ALA A 43 9.06 9.04 -14.03
C ALA A 43 10.34 8.20 -14.04
N ASN A 44 11.29 8.56 -14.90
CA ASN A 44 12.63 7.98 -14.90
C ASN A 44 13.52 8.54 -13.76
N VAL A 45 12.98 9.46 -12.97
CA VAL A 45 13.64 10.10 -11.83
C VAL A 45 12.73 9.99 -10.62
N GLU A 46 13.26 9.49 -9.50
CA GLU A 46 12.52 9.24 -8.26
C GLU A 46 11.72 10.45 -7.77
N LYS A 47 12.33 11.65 -7.80
CA LYS A 47 11.71 12.90 -7.35
C LYS A 47 10.46 13.32 -8.15
N ASP A 48 10.29 12.78 -9.36
CA ASP A 48 9.17 13.09 -10.24
C ASP A 48 8.07 12.02 -10.15
N ARG A 49 8.23 11.01 -9.29
CA ARG A 49 7.21 9.98 -9.04
C ARG A 49 6.06 10.58 -8.24
N LEU A 50 4.85 10.25 -8.67
CA LEU A 50 3.61 10.63 -8.01
C LEU A 50 2.86 9.37 -7.58
N TRP A 51 2.73 9.21 -6.27
CA TRP A 51 2.09 8.08 -5.62
C TRP A 51 0.63 8.35 -5.29
N PHE A 52 -0.19 7.33 -5.44
CA PHE A 52 -1.63 7.36 -5.23
C PHE A 52 -2.07 6.11 -4.46
N TRP A 53 -3.17 6.24 -3.72
CA TRP A 53 -3.89 5.07 -3.22
C TRP A 53 -5.01 4.68 -4.18
N SER A 54 -5.17 3.38 -4.42
CA SER A 54 -6.20 2.83 -5.30
C SER A 54 -7.63 3.12 -4.86
N ASP A 55 -7.85 3.49 -3.60
CA ASP A 55 -9.15 3.88 -3.05
C ASP A 55 -9.45 5.39 -3.24
N GLY A 56 -8.54 6.15 -3.83
CA GLY A 56 -8.66 7.58 -4.08
C GLY A 56 -8.40 8.46 -2.85
N SER A 57 -7.98 7.90 -1.70
CA SER A 57 -7.58 8.69 -0.55
C SER A 57 -6.25 9.43 -0.81
N LYS A 58 -5.94 10.43 0.03
CA LYS A 58 -4.70 11.21 -0.12
C LYS A 58 -3.48 10.35 0.19
N PHE A 59 -2.44 10.43 -0.63
CA PHE A 59 -1.16 9.82 -0.33
C PHE A 59 -0.37 10.71 0.64
N ASP A 60 -0.71 10.66 1.93
CA ASP A 60 -0.24 11.58 2.98
C ASP A 60 0.62 10.91 4.08
N HIS A 61 0.78 9.59 4.02
CA HIS A 61 1.69 8.83 4.85
C HIS A 61 2.66 8.06 3.98
N GLN A 62 3.91 7.96 4.44
CA GLN A 62 4.98 7.25 3.75
C GLN A 62 5.80 6.46 4.75
N ASN A 63 6.00 5.18 4.46
CA ASN A 63 6.80 4.29 5.29
C ASN A 63 7.81 3.50 4.44
N TRP A 64 8.44 4.17 3.47
CA TRP A 64 9.46 3.57 2.61
C TRP A 64 10.61 2.98 3.42
N ALA A 65 11.08 1.82 3.01
CA ALA A 65 12.34 1.29 3.49
C ALA A 65 13.48 2.21 3.09
N LYS A 66 14.62 2.04 3.78
CA LYS A 66 15.83 2.77 3.42
C LYS A 66 16.18 2.50 1.96
N ASP A 67 16.47 3.56 1.23
CA ASP A 67 16.85 3.55 -0.19
C ASP A 67 15.70 3.15 -1.14
N GLU A 68 14.44 3.15 -0.66
CA GLU A 68 13.23 3.00 -1.48
C GLU A 68 12.47 4.34 -1.62
N PRO A 69 11.72 4.53 -2.72
CA PRO A 69 11.47 3.59 -3.81
C PRO A 69 12.51 3.69 -4.96
N ASN A 70 13.09 2.56 -5.42
CA ASN A 70 14.30 2.57 -6.25
C ASN A 70 14.19 2.07 -7.69
N ASN A 71 13.05 1.51 -8.14
CA ASN A 71 12.96 0.88 -9.46
C ASN A 71 14.13 -0.09 -9.72
N TYR A 72 14.23 -1.16 -8.94
CA TYR A 72 15.39 -2.02 -8.83
C TYR A 72 15.91 -2.45 -10.20
N LYS A 73 17.20 -2.20 -10.45
CA LYS A 73 17.88 -2.45 -11.75
C LYS A 73 17.27 -1.72 -12.95
N GLY A 74 16.60 -0.58 -12.72
CA GLY A 74 15.95 0.21 -13.75
C GLY A 74 14.64 -0.40 -14.25
N ALA A 75 14.11 -1.42 -13.57
CA ALA A 75 12.79 -1.96 -13.87
C ALA A 75 11.73 -1.00 -13.32
N ARG A 76 10.69 -0.69 -14.12
CA ARG A 76 9.59 0.13 -13.61
C ARG A 76 8.79 -0.69 -12.60
N GLU A 77 8.78 -0.23 -11.35
CA GLU A 77 8.15 -0.89 -10.20
C GLU A 77 7.03 0.00 -9.65
N PRO A 78 5.82 -0.01 -10.25
CA PRO A 78 4.83 0.99 -9.92
C PRO A 78 3.92 0.59 -8.76
N CYS A 79 4.11 -0.57 -8.11
CA CYS A 79 3.22 -1.06 -7.04
C CYS A 79 3.91 -1.07 -5.68
N VAL A 80 3.19 -0.77 -4.61
CA VAL A 80 3.73 -0.75 -3.24
C VAL A 80 3.43 -2.05 -2.51
N GLN A 81 4.49 -2.69 -2.00
CA GLN A 81 4.38 -3.77 -1.02
C GLN A 81 4.82 -3.29 0.36
N MET A 82 4.21 -3.83 1.42
CA MET A 82 4.66 -3.70 2.81
C MET A 82 5.43 -4.95 3.27
N ASN A 83 5.93 -4.93 4.50
CA ASN A 83 6.73 -5.99 5.12
C ASN A 83 8.12 -6.18 4.50
N PHE A 84 8.68 -5.16 3.84
CA PHE A 84 9.98 -5.29 3.20
C PHE A 84 11.08 -5.56 4.23
N GLY A 85 11.92 -6.56 3.96
CA GLY A 85 12.94 -7.03 4.90
C GLY A 85 12.37 -7.62 6.21
N GLY A 86 11.09 -8.03 6.23
CA GLY A 86 10.40 -8.55 7.42
C GLY A 86 10.05 -7.48 8.45
N LYS A 87 9.99 -6.21 8.05
CA LYS A 87 9.71 -5.06 8.92
C LYS A 87 8.53 -4.27 8.40
N ASP A 88 7.90 -3.45 9.24
CA ASP A 88 6.90 -2.48 8.80
C ASP A 88 7.55 -1.36 7.97
N ALA A 89 7.88 -1.65 6.71
CA ALA A 89 8.48 -0.76 5.74
C ALA A 89 8.06 -1.16 4.31
N TRP A 90 8.03 -0.19 3.41
CA TRP A 90 7.54 -0.33 2.05
C TRP A 90 8.67 -0.46 1.03
N ASN A 91 8.35 -1.10 -0.09
CA ASN A 91 9.19 -1.21 -1.26
C ASN A 91 8.30 -1.03 -2.50
N ASP A 92 8.80 -0.37 -3.53
CA ASP A 92 8.16 -0.41 -4.83
C ASP A 92 8.58 -1.67 -5.58
N GLU A 93 7.65 -2.36 -6.23
CA GLU A 93 7.94 -3.63 -6.88
C GLU A 93 7.11 -3.82 -8.15
N LEU A 94 7.54 -4.78 -8.98
CA LEU A 94 6.83 -5.18 -10.18
C LEU A 94 5.44 -5.71 -9.82
N CYS A 95 4.38 -5.03 -10.25
CA CYS A 95 2.99 -5.41 -9.97
C CYS A 95 2.61 -6.84 -10.37
N GLY A 96 3.36 -7.47 -11.29
CA GLY A 96 3.15 -8.85 -11.73
C GLY A 96 3.60 -9.92 -10.72
N ARG A 97 4.25 -9.54 -9.61
CA ARG A 97 4.65 -10.49 -8.56
C ARG A 97 3.42 -11.04 -7.82
N ARG A 98 3.53 -12.30 -7.39
CA ARG A 98 2.49 -12.98 -6.63
C ARG A 98 2.78 -12.86 -5.15
N TYR A 99 2.05 -11.98 -4.48
CA TYR A 99 2.07 -11.81 -3.03
C TYR A 99 0.64 -11.84 -2.47
N PRO A 100 0.49 -12.15 -1.17
CA PRO A 100 -0.72 -11.81 -0.43
C PRO A 100 -1.06 -10.32 -0.60
N SER A 101 -2.32 -9.97 -0.36
CA SER A 101 -2.80 -8.59 -0.44
C SER A 101 -3.75 -8.29 0.70
N VAL A 102 -3.74 -7.06 1.21
CA VAL A 102 -4.74 -6.60 2.19
C VAL A 102 -5.69 -5.62 1.52
N CYS A 103 -7.00 -5.86 1.70
CA CYS A 103 -8.05 -4.96 1.23
C CYS A 103 -8.69 -4.23 2.41
N SER A 104 -9.16 -3.00 2.18
CA SER A 104 -9.94 -2.23 3.14
C SER A 104 -11.24 -1.72 2.53
N ILE A 105 -12.24 -1.55 3.39
CA ILE A 105 -13.50 -0.88 3.06
C ILE A 105 -13.55 0.37 3.92
N ARG A 106 -13.61 1.54 3.28
CA ARG A 106 -13.89 2.79 3.97
C ARG A 106 -15.38 2.95 4.10
N ASN A 107 -15.89 2.73 5.32
CA ASN A 107 -17.27 3.07 5.63
C ASN A 107 -17.38 4.59 5.69
N CYS A 108 -17.87 5.20 4.62
CA CYS A 108 -18.33 6.58 4.69
C CYS A 108 -19.60 6.59 5.54
N SER A 109 -19.47 6.94 6.82
CA SER A 109 -20.63 7.20 7.67
C SER A 109 -21.31 8.47 7.16
N ILE A 110 -22.25 8.32 6.21
CA ILE A 110 -23.18 9.41 5.88
C ILE A 110 -23.87 9.73 7.21
N HIS A 111 -23.55 10.87 7.82
CA HIS A 111 -24.39 11.39 8.89
C HIS A 111 -25.76 11.62 8.25
N GLN A 112 -26.68 10.69 8.47
CA GLN A 112 -28.09 10.97 8.25
C GLN A 112 -28.42 12.10 9.21
N THR A 113 -28.41 13.33 8.72
CA THR A 113 -29.13 14.42 9.36
C THR A 113 -30.60 14.00 9.37
N ILE A 114 -31.03 13.43 10.49
CA ILE A 114 -32.44 13.23 10.80
C ILE A 114 -33.00 14.64 10.98
N ASN A 115 -33.87 15.06 10.07
CA ASN A 115 -34.73 16.23 10.24
C ASN A 115 -35.77 15.97 11.33
#